data_AF-A0A5N8XBB6-F1
#
_entry.id   AF-A0A5N8XBB6-F1
#
_cell.length_a   1.000
_cell.length_b   1.000
_cell.length_c   1.000
_cell.angle_alpha   90.00
_cell.angle_beta   90.00
_cell.angle_gamma   90.00
#
_symmetry.space_group_name_H-M   'P 1'
#
loop_
_entity.id
_entity.type
_entity.pdbx_description
1 polymer ?
#
loop_
_entity_poly.entity_id
_entity_poly.type
_entity_poly.pdbx_seq_one_letter_code
_entity_poly.pdbx_strand_id
1 'polypeptide(L)' 'MSLQFREKGASSFTTVKKITSSSTGGLKTTVTASKDGDWRWAYYGNSTTGSAKSATDFVDVQ' A
#
# COMPACT_ATOMS: atom_id res chain seq x y z
N MET A 1 5.15 5.82 5.17
CA MET A 1 4.74 4.62 4.42
C MET A 1 3.39 4.89 3.76
N SER A 2 3.15 4.42 2.54
CA SER A 2 1.87 4.59 1.85
C SER A 2 1.23 3.25 1.53
N LEU A 3 -0.03 3.08 1.91
CA LEU A 3 -0.89 2.03 1.35
C LEU A 3 -1.37 2.51 0.00
N GLN A 4 -1.16 1.69 -1.02
CA GLN A 4 -1.56 1.98 -2.37
C GLN A 4 -2.54 0.95 -2.89
N PHE A 5 -3.49 1.42 -3.71
CA PHE A 5 -4.46 0.60 -4.41
C PHE A 5 -4.39 0.87 -5.92
N ARG A 6 -4.53 -0.18 -6.71
CA ARG A 6 -4.72 -0.14 -8.15
C ARG A 6 -5.93 -0.99 -8.50
N GLU A 7 -6.97 -0.32 -9.00
CA GLU A 7 -8.16 -1.00 -9.52
C GLU A 7 -7.80 -2.00 -10.63
N LYS A 8 -8.53 -3.11 -10.71
CA LYS A 8 -8.37 -4.11 -11.77
C LYS A 8 -8.50 -3.45 -13.15
N GLY A 9 -7.49 -3.66 -14.00
CA GLY A 9 -7.42 -3.04 -15.34
C GLY A 9 -6.83 -1.62 -15.36
N ALA A 10 -6.61 -0.97 -14.22
CA ALA A 10 -5.88 0.29 -14.17
C ALA A 10 -4.36 0.06 -14.31
N SER A 11 -3.66 1.06 -14.84
CA SER A 11 -2.20 0.99 -15.04
C SER A 11 -1.39 1.51 -13.84
N SER A 12 -1.99 2.34 -12.99
CA SER A 12 -1.29 3.08 -11.95
C SER A 12 -1.83 2.82 -10.54
N PHE A 13 -0.93 2.83 -9.57
CA PHE A 13 -1.26 2.76 -8.16
C PHE A 13 -1.53 4.16 -7.62
N THR A 14 -2.58 4.28 -6.82
CA THR A 14 -2.92 5.51 -6.09
C THR A 14 -2.70 5.31 -4.60
N THR A 15 -2.29 6.37 -3.89
CA THR A 15 -2.14 6.30 -2.43
C THR A 15 -3.49 6.51 -1.78
N VAL A 16 -3.97 5.51 -1.05
CA VAL A 16 -5.25 5.57 -0.32
C VAL A 16 -5.06 5.88 1.17
N LYS A 17 -3.88 5.61 1.72
CA LYS A 17 -3.53 5.98 3.10
C LYS A 17 -2.04 6.24 3.25
N LYS A 18 -1.67 7.23 4.07
CA LYS A 18 -0.30 7.39 4.58
C LYS A 18 -0.28 7.06 6.07
N ILE A 19 0.68 6.23 6.49
CA ILE A 19 0.93 5.92 7.91
C ILE A 19 2.42 5.89 8.21
N THR A 20 2.74 5.97 9.49
CA THR A 20 4.09 5.75 10.03
C THR A 20 4.14 4.35 10.62
N SER A 21 5.27 3.67 10.50
CA SER A 21 5.50 2.40 11.18
C SER A 21 5.58 2.60 12.71
N SER A 22 5.30 1.55 13.47
CA SER A 22 5.63 1.54 14.89
C SER A 22 7.15 1.65 15.10
N SER A 23 7.57 1.89 16.35
CA SER A 23 8.99 1.84 16.76
C SER A 23 9.65 0.48 16.51
N THR A 24 8.85 -0.57 16.36
CA THR A 24 9.29 -1.94 16.05
C THR A 24 9.16 -2.31 14.56
N GLY A 25 8.80 -1.35 13.69
CA GLY A 25 8.72 -1.56 12.24
C GLY A 25 7.40 -2.14 11.72
N GLY A 26 6.39 -2.32 12.57
CA GLY A 26 5.07 -2.83 12.18
C GLY A 26 4.20 -1.78 11.49
N LEU A 27 3.33 -2.23 10.59
CA LEU A 27 2.35 -1.40 9.87
C LEU A 27 0.95 -2.01 10.01
N LYS A 28 -0.04 -1.19 10.35
CA LYS A 28 -1.45 -1.61 10.37
C LYS A 28 -2.34 -0.43 10.00
N THR A 29 -3.31 -0.70 9.14
CA THR A 29 -4.41 0.22 8.84
C THR A 29 -5.59 -0.58 8.29
N THR A 30 -6.76 0.03 8.21
CA THR A 30 -7.96 -0.57 7.64
C THR A 30 -8.53 0.40 6.62
N VAL A 31 -8.83 -0.11 5.43
CA VAL A 31 -9.55 0.60 4.38
C VAL A 31 -10.59 -0.36 3.82
N THR A 32 -11.81 0.11 3.61
CA THR A 32 -12.85 -0.68 2.94
C THR A 32 -12.57 -0.72 1.44
N ALA A 33 -12.41 -1.92 0.89
CA ALA A 33 -12.33 -2.11 -0.56
C ALA A 33 -13.73 -1.99 -1.17
N SER A 34 -13.89 -1.12 -2.16
CA SER A 34 -15.15 -0.94 -2.90
C SER A 34 -15.10 -1.49 -4.32
N LYS A 35 -13.93 -1.96 -4.76
CA LYS A 35 -13.65 -2.45 -6.10
C LYS A 35 -12.56 -3.52 -6.08
N ASP A 36 -12.58 -4.41 -7.05
CA ASP A 36 -11.50 -5.35 -7.33
C ASP A 36 -10.18 -4.63 -7.61
N GLY A 37 -9.09 -5.18 -7.11
CA GLY A 37 -7.77 -4.68 -7.49
C GLY A 37 -6.63 -5.10 -6.57
N ASP A 38 -5.46 -4.54 -6.88
CA ASP A 38 -4.20 -4.83 -6.20
C ASP A 38 -3.90 -3.79 -5.11
N TRP A 39 -3.46 -4.29 -3.97
CA TRP A 39 -2.98 -3.52 -2.83
C TRP A 39 -1.48 -3.70 -2.66
N ARG A 40 -0.76 -2.65 -2.26
CA ARG A 40 0.64 -2.77 -1.85
C ARG A 40 1.05 -1.68 -0.86
N TRP A 41 2.12 -1.95 -0.13
CA TRP A 41 2.85 -0.94 0.64
C TRP A 41 3.96 -0.31 -0.21
N ALA A 42 4.08 1.01 -0.13
CA ALA A 42 5.18 1.78 -0.71
C ALA A 42 5.94 2.55 0.38
N TYR A 43 7.21 2.19 0.55
CA TYR A 43 8.19 2.92 1.35
C TYR A 43 9.03 3.81 0.44
N TYR A 44 9.10 5.09 0.73
CA TYR A 44 9.82 6.06 -0.10
C TYR A 44 11.25 6.33 0.38
N GLY A 45 11.74 5.56 1.37
CA GLY A 45 13.07 5.76 1.93
C GLY A 45 13.13 6.90 2.94
N ASN A 46 14.31 7.06 3.51
CA ASN A 46 14.74 8.20 4.33
C ASN A 46 16.27 8.39 4.13
N SER A 47 16.92 9.15 5.01
CA SER A 47 18.36 9.44 4.93
C SER A 47 19.28 8.22 5.11
N THR A 48 18.77 7.10 5.66
CA THR A 48 19.59 5.91 5.97
C THR A 48 19.09 4.64 5.28
N THR A 49 17.87 4.63 4.76
CA THR A 49 17.23 3.44 4.16
C THR A 49 16.62 3.80 2.81
N GLY A 50 16.89 2.98 1.78
CA GLY A 50 16.34 3.17 0.43
C GLY A 50 14.83 2.93 0.34
N SER A 51 14.23 3.37 -0.77
CA SER A 51 12.81 3.12 -1.06
C SER A 51 12.55 1.67 -1.46
N ALA A 52 11.39 1.12 -1.10
CA ALA A 52 10.98 -0.24 -1.43
C ALA A 52 9.46 -0.33 -1.60
N LYS A 53 8.99 -1.32 -2.38
CA LYS A 53 7.57 -1.63 -2.55
C LYS A 53 7.35 -3.09 -2.17
N SER A 54 6.25 -3.38 -1.48
CA SER A 54 5.87 -4.78 -1.23
C SER A 54 5.40 -5.44 -2.53
N ALA A 55 5.30 -6.77 -2.50
CA ALA A 55 4.45 -7.50 -3.44
C ALA A 55 3.01 -6.97 -3.38
N THR A 56 2.27 -7.23 -4.45
CA THR A 56 0.86 -6.89 -4.56
C THR A 56 -0.02 -7.98 -3.98
N ASP A 57 -1.14 -7.58 -3.39
CA ASP A 57 -2.18 -8.47 -2.89
C ASP A 57 -3.50 -8.13 -3.58
N PHE A 58 -4.11 -9.10 -4.26
CA PHE A 58 -5.34 -8.88 -5.01
C PHE A 58 -6.56 -9.16 -4.14
N VAL A 59 -7.47 -8.20 -4.09
CA VAL A 59 -8.76 -8.33 -3.41
C VAL A 59 -9.87 -8.35 -4.46
N ASP A 60 -10.70 -9.38 -4.38
CA ASP A 60 -11.95 -9.54 -5.13
C ASP A 60 -13.12 -9.07 -4.25
N VAL A 61 -13.91 -8.10 -4.72
CA VAL A 61 -15.03 -7.54 -3.95
C VAL A 61 -16.34 -8.15 -4.45
N GLN A 62 -17.09 -8.78 -3.54
CA GLN A 62 -18.33 -9.52 -3.84
C GLN A 62 -19.59 -8.74 -3.50
#